data_AF-A0A6B3NK08-F1
#
_entry.id   AF-A0A6B3NK08-F1
#
_cell.length_a   1.000
_cell.length_b   1.000
_cell.length_c   1.000
_cell.angle_alpha   90.00
_cell.angle_beta   90.00
_cell.angle_gamma   90.00
#
_symmetry.space_group_name_H-M   'P 1'
#
loop_
_entity.id
_entity.type
_entity.pdbx_description
1 polymer ?
#
loop_
_entity_poly.entity_id
_entity_poly.type
_entity_poly.pdbx_seq_one_letter_code
_entity_poly.pdbx_strand_id
1 'polypeptide(L)' 'MDIKEFVEQSAGKWFSQRSNHYLSTQPTESGQSNLVMELLLTNDPEVIQICQGYNIEPATAI' A
#
# COMPACT_ATOMS: atom_id res chain seq x y z
N MET A 1 0.64 -12.71 13.00
CA MET A 1 0.54 -11.69 11.95
C MET A 1 0.23 -12.35 10.64
N ASP A 2 -1.05 -12.39 10.31
CA ASP A 2 -1.53 -12.64 8.96
C ASP A 2 -1.51 -11.34 8.13
N ILE A 3 -1.96 -11.40 6.87
CA ILE A 3 -1.96 -10.24 5.98
C ILE A 3 -2.87 -9.12 6.48
N LYS A 4 -4.01 -9.45 7.07
CA LYS A 4 -4.96 -8.48 7.58
C LYS A 4 -4.37 -7.74 8.78
N GLU A 5 -3.81 -8.49 9.73
CA GLU A 5 -3.12 -7.92 10.91
C GLU A 5 -1.95 -7.00 10.49
N PHE A 6 -1.21 -7.34 9.42
CA PHE A 6 -0.13 -6.50 8.91
C PHE A 6 -0.63 -5.20 8.29
N VAL A 7 -1.67 -5.26 7.45
CA VAL A 7 -2.26 -4.08 6.81
C VAL A 7 -2.88 -3.16 7.85
N GLU A 8 -3.59 -3.72 8.84
CA GLU A 8 -4.15 -2.98 9.98
C GLU A 8 -3.07 -2.25 10.78
N GLN A 9 -1.95 -2.92 11.10
CA GLN A 9 -0.82 -2.29 11.82
C GLN A 9 -0.05 -1.27 10.98
N SER A 10 -0.15 -1.34 9.66
CA SER A 10 0.49 -0.38 8.74
C SER A 10 -0.28 0.94 8.65
N ALA A 11 -1.57 0.98 9.03
CA ALA A 11 -2.37 2.19 8.97
C ALA A 11 -1.79 3.31 9.85
N GLY A 12 -1.76 4.53 9.32
CA GLY A 12 -1.27 5.70 10.04
C GLY A 12 -0.40 6.63 9.20
N LYS A 13 0.29 7.54 9.89
CA LYS A 13 1.18 8.53 9.29
C LYS A 13 2.62 8.11 9.50
N TRP A 14 3.39 8.10 8.42
CA TRP A 14 4.76 7.62 8.41
C TRP A 14 5.68 8.67 7.82
N PHE A 15 6.82 8.88 8.47
CA PHE A 15 7.98 9.45 7.80
C PHE A 15 8.72 8.33 7.09
N SER A 16 8.95 8.48 5.79
CA SER A 16 9.64 7.49 4.97
C SER A 16 10.91 8.09 4.38
N GLN A 17 12.01 7.35 4.49
CA GLN A 17 13.27 7.66 3.83
C GLN A 17 13.61 6.51 2.88
N ARG A 18 13.73 6.83 1.59
CA ARG A 18 14.03 5.86 0.53
C ARG A 18 15.41 6.12 -0.04
N SER A 19 16.16 5.05 -0.29
CA SER A 19 17.42 5.09 -1.04
C SER A 19 17.35 4.13 -2.22
N ASN A 20 17.67 4.63 -3.41
CA ASN A 20 17.71 3.88 -4.66
C ASN A 20 19.16 3.65 -5.05
N HIS A 21 19.56 2.38 -5.11
CA HIS A 21 20.85 1.98 -5.63
C HIS A 21 20.68 1.51 -7.07
N TYR A 22 21.13 2.33 -8.02
CA TYR A 22 21.11 1.96 -9.42
C TYR A 22 22.21 0.93 -9.71
N LEU A 23 21.84 -0.18 -10.36
CA LEU A 23 22.80 -1.23 -10.77
C LEU A 23 23.67 -0.81 -11.96
N SER A 24 23.21 0.20 -12.72
CA SER A 24 24.00 0.85 -13.76
C SER A 24 24.97 1.88 -13.14
N THR A 25 25.72 2.60 -13.97
CA THR A 25 26.73 3.58 -13.49
C THR A 25 26.15 4.86 -12.88
N GLN A 26 24.83 4.91 -12.61
CA GLN A 26 24.17 6.07 -12.02
C GLN A 26 24.44 6.14 -10.51
N PRO A 27 24.60 7.35 -9.94
CA PRO A 27 24.81 7.50 -8.51
C PRO A 27 23.57 7.11 -7.72
N THR A 28 23.77 6.61 -6.49
CA THR A 28 22.68 6.35 -5.55
C THR A 28 21.91 7.64 -5.26
N GLU A 29 20.59 7.53 -5.20
CA GLU A 29 19.69 8.64 -4.92
C GLU A 29 18.93 8.37 -3.63
N SER A 30 18.80 9.36 -2.75
CA SER A 30 17.99 9.26 -1.54
C SER A 30 16.93 10.37 -1.50
N GLY A 31 15.77 10.04 -0.97
CA GLY A 31 14.64 10.97 -0.82
C GLY A 31 13.87 10.73 0.47
N GLN A 32 13.17 11.77 0.91
CA GLN A 32 12.29 11.74 2.09
C GLN A 32 10.87 12.06 1.65
N SER A 33 9.90 11.43 2.30
CA SER A 33 8.47 11.67 2.07
C SER A 33 7.67 11.39 3.33
N ASN A 34 6.52 12.06 3.47
CA ASN A 34 5.52 11.65 4.43
C ASN A 34 4.46 10.81 3.72
N LEU A 35 4.08 9.69 4.33
CA LEU A 35 3.07 8.77 3.83
C LEU A 35 1.88 8.76 4.79
N VAL A 36 0.68 8.62 4.25
CA VAL A 36 -0.53 8.34 5.00
C VAL A 36 -1.11 7.04 4.44
N MET A 37 -1.30 6.06 5.31
CA MET A 37 -1.93 4.79 4.98
C MET A 37 -3.26 4.72 5.71
N GLU A 38 -4.34 4.59 4.95
CA GLU A 38 -5.71 4.50 5.47
C GLU A 38 -6.30 3.14 5.12
N LEU A 39 -7.04 2.55 6.07
CA LEU A 39 -7.73 1.30 5.86
C LEU A 39 -9.07 1.56 5.17
N LEU A 40 -9.28 0.87 4.05
CA LEU A 40 -10.56 0.83 3.39
C LEU A 40 -11.26 -0.48 3.75
N LEU A 41 -12.55 -0.37 4.08
CA LEU A 41 -13.38 -1.54 4.36
C LEU A 41 -13.82 -2.20 3.05
N THR A 42 -14.21 -3.47 3.11
CA THR A 42 -14.65 -4.24 1.93
C THR A 42 -15.89 -3.67 1.25
N ASN A 43 -16.67 -2.86 1.95
CA ASN A 43 -17.84 -2.16 1.42
C ASN A 43 -17.53 -0.75 0.90
N ASP A 44 -16.26 -0.33 0.95
CA ASP A 44 -15.85 0.94 0.37
C ASP A 44 -16.05 0.90 -1.17
N PRO A 45 -16.64 1.94 -1.78
CA PRO A 45 -16.86 1.98 -3.22
C PRO A 45 -15.60 1.77 -4.06
N GLU A 46 -14.43 2.28 -3.61
CA GLU A 46 -13.17 2.10 -4.34
C GLU A 46 -12.71 0.64 -4.29
N VAL A 47 -12.87 -0.03 -3.15
CA VAL A 47 -12.54 -1.45 -3.00
C VAL A 47 -13.44 -2.31 -3.90
N ILE A 48 -14.74 -2.03 -3.92
CA ILE A 48 -15.71 -2.73 -4.78
C ILE A 48 -15.35 -2.53 -6.26
N GLN A 49 -15.02 -1.30 -6.67
CA GLN A 49 -14.68 -0.99 -8.05
C GLN A 49 -13.41 -1.74 -8.50
N ILE A 50 -12.38 -1.81 -7.65
CA ILE A 50 -11.16 -2.57 -7.94
C ILE A 50 -11.48 -4.06 -8.06
N CYS A 51 -12.23 -4.63 -7.11
CA CYS A 51 -12.61 -6.06 -7.16
C CYS A 51 -13.33 -6.40 -8.47
N GLN A 52 -14.31 -5.59 -8.87
CA GLN A 52 -15.04 -5.77 -10.13
C GLN A 52 -14.12 -5.67 -11.35
N GLY A 53 -13.18 -4.72 -11.35
CA GLY A 53 -12.20 -4.57 -12.44
C GLY A 53 -11.31 -5.79 -12.67
N TYR A 54 -11.09 -6.60 -11.63
CA TYR A 54 -10.33 -7.84 -11.69
C TYR A 54 -11.19 -9.12 -11.68
N ASN A 55 -12.53 -8.99 -11.79
CA ASN A 55 -13.49 -10.10 -11.68
C ASN A 55 -13.37 -10.89 -10.37
N ILE A 56 -13.17 -10.18 -9.26
CA ILE A 56 -13.11 -10.72 -7.90
C ILE A 56 -14.42 -10.39 -7.18
N GLU A 57 -14.99 -11.35 -6.46
CA GLU A 57 -16.14 -11.14 -5.60
C GLU A 57 -15.75 -10.24 -4.41
N PRO A 58 -16.32 -9.03 -4.24
CA PRO A 58 -15.91 -8.11 -3.18
C PRO A 58 -16.02 -8.68 -1.76
N ALA A 59 -16.96 -9.61 -1.55
CA ALA A 59 -17.15 -10.31 -0.27
C ALA A 59 -15.95 -11.20 0.13
N THR A 60 -15.01 -11.45 -0.78
CA THR A 60 -13.80 -12.24 -0.54
C THR A 60 -12.55 -11.39 -0.27
N ALA A 61 -12.65 -10.07 -0.36
CA ALA A 61 -11.58 -9.15 0.02
C ALA A 61 -11.34 -9.19 1.54
N ILE A 62 -10.07 -9.11 1.96
CA ILE A 62 -9.65 -9.14 3.37
C ILE A 62 -8.64 -8.05 3.68
#